data_AF-A0AA48QXC0-F1
#
_entry.id   AF-A0AA48QXC0-F1
#
_cell.length_a   1.000
_cell.length_b   1.000
_cell.length_c   1.000
_cell.angle_alpha   90.00
_cell.angle_beta   90.00
_cell.angle_gamma   90.00
#
_symmetry.space_group_name_H-M   'P 1'
#
loop_
_entity.id
_entity.type
_entity.pdbx_description
1 polymer ?
#
loop_
_entity_poly.entity_id
_entity_poly.type
_entity_poly.pdbx_seq_one_letter_code
_entity_poly.pdbx_strand_id
1 'polypeptide(L)'
;MADFVTLESADGFSVVVPRKMAMASPTLKAMLDEDAAFQEAASRTARLQYRGIIILKVAEYLAYKVQYADYAASDIREDFLHRIEPYIALELHSAADYLDI
;
A
#
# COMPACT_ATOMS: atom_id res chain seq x y z
N MET A 1 8.93 19.69 -2.70
CA MET A 1 8.49 19.27 -1.35
C MET A 1 8.20 17.79 -1.43
N ALA A 2 8.54 17.01 -0.40
CA ALA A 2 8.31 15.58 -0.43
C ALA A 2 6.81 15.29 -0.28
N ASP A 3 6.25 14.58 -1.25
CA ASP A 3 4.82 14.28 -1.34
C ASP A 3 4.54 12.96 -0.62
N PHE A 4 3.82 13.04 0.49
CA PHE A 4 3.55 11.94 1.41
C PHE A 4 2.05 11.81 1.64
N VAL A 5 1.60 10.58 1.85
CA VAL A 5 0.22 10.23 2.18
C VAL A 5 0.18 9.28 3.37
N THR A 6 -0.94 9.27 4.08
CA THR A 6 -1.16 8.40 5.24
C THR A 6 -2.04 7.23 4.84
N LEU A 7 -1.65 6.01 5.21
CA LEU A 7 -2.52 4.84 5.18
C LEU A 7 -2.94 4.55 6.63
N GLU A 8 -4.25 4.62 6.89
CA GLU A 8 -4.84 4.41 8.20
C GLU A 8 -5.62 3.09 8.21
N SER A 9 -5.38 2.26 9.22
CA SER A 9 -6.05 0.97 9.43
C SER A 9 -7.33 1.12 10.26
N ALA A 10 -8.15 0.06 10.26
CA ALA A 10 -9.40 0.01 11.03
C ALA A 10 -9.18 0.07 12.55
N ASP A 11 -8.02 -0.37 13.04
CA ASP A 11 -7.63 -0.34 14.45
C ASP A 11 -6.89 0.96 14.85
N GLY A 12 -6.85 1.97 13.97
CA GLY A 12 -6.26 3.28 14.24
C GLY A 12 -4.74 3.36 14.12
N PHE A 13 -4.08 2.27 13.69
CA PHE A 13 -2.68 2.34 13.27
C PHE A 13 -2.57 3.16 11.99
N SER A 14 -1.48 3.91 11.84
CA SER A 14 -1.23 4.75 10.67
C SER A 14 0.22 4.66 10.26
N VAL A 15 0.46 4.62 8.95
CA VAL A 15 1.79 4.69 8.36
C VAL A 15 1.85 5.75 7.28
N VAL A 16 2.89 6.57 7.31
CA VAL A 16 3.13 7.62 6.32
C VAL A 16 4.09 7.08 5.26
N VAL A 17 3.68 7.13 3.99
CA VAL A 17 4.46 6.62 2.85
C VAL A 17 4.63 7.68 1.77
N PRO A 18 5.73 7.66 1.00
CA PRO A 18 5.84 8.49 -0.20
C PRO A 18 4.63 8.28 -1.12
N ARG A 19 4.04 9.35 -1.65
CA ARG A 19 2.86 9.25 -2.54
C ARG A 19 3.12 8.31 -3.71
N LYS A 20 4.33 8.33 -4.27
CA LYS A 20 4.75 7.40 -5.34
C LYS A 20 4.54 5.91 -5.01
N MET A 21 4.66 5.51 -3.75
CA MET A 21 4.39 4.14 -3.30
C MET A 21 2.90 3.84 -3.29
N ALA A 22 2.10 4.75 -2.73
CA ALA A 22 0.64 4.61 -2.74
C ALA A 22 0.07 4.58 -4.17
N MET A 23 0.64 5.35 -5.11
CA MET A 23 0.20 5.36 -6.51
C MET A 23 0.46 4.05 -7.26
N ALA A 24 1.25 3.11 -6.71
CA ALA A 24 1.44 1.78 -7.28
C ALA A 24 0.22 0.85 -7.07
N SER A 25 -0.75 1.28 -6.25
CA SER A 25 -2.10 0.70 -6.15
C SER A 25 -3.09 1.59 -6.91
N PRO A 26 -3.78 1.06 -7.94
CA PRO A 26 -4.86 1.77 -8.62
C PRO A 26 -5.98 2.22 -7.66
N THR A 27 -6.36 1.37 -6.71
CA THR A 27 -7.37 1.70 -5.70
C THR A 27 -6.92 2.87 -4.81
N LEU A 28 -5.70 2.82 -4.24
CA LEU A 28 -5.18 3.93 -3.44
C LEU A 28 -5.04 5.20 -4.26
N LYS A 29 -4.61 5.09 -5.53
CA LYS A 29 -4.53 6.21 -6.44
C LYS A 29 -5.90 6.88 -6.58
N ALA A 30 -6.96 6.12 -6.83
CA ALA A 30 -8.33 6.65 -6.93
C ALA A 30 -8.82 7.28 -5.62
N MET A 31 -8.47 6.71 -4.47
CA MET A 31 -8.82 7.27 -3.14
C MET A 31 -8.10 8.59 -2.84
N LEU A 32 -6.88 8.76 -3.34
CA LEU A 32 -6.00 9.88 -3.05
C LEU A 32 -5.93 10.90 -4.19
N ASP A 33 -6.79 10.75 -5.21
CA ASP A 33 -6.84 11.64 -6.37
C ASP A 33 -7.57 12.92 -5.99
N GLU A 34 -6.90 14.07 -6.13
CA GLU A 34 -7.38 15.39 -5.69
C GLU A 34 -8.58 15.89 -6.50
N ASP A 35 -8.76 15.36 -7.71
CA ASP A 35 -9.91 15.64 -8.57
C ASP A 35 -11.12 14.73 -8.27
N ALA A 36 -10.94 13.67 -7.47
CA ALA A 36 -12.04 12.84 -7.01
C ALA A 36 -12.82 13.58 -5.90
N ALA A 37 -14.15 13.57 -5.95
CA ALA A 37 -15.04 14.23 -4.98
C ALA A 37 -15.04 13.58 -3.57
N PHE A 38 -13.95 12.95 -3.16
CA PHE A 38 -13.80 12.18 -1.92
C PHE A 38 -12.99 12.96 -0.86
N GLN A 39 -13.36 12.81 0.42
CA GLN A 39 -12.73 13.54 1.53
C GLN A 39 -11.28 13.10 1.79
N GLU A 40 -10.93 11.89 1.38
CA GLU A 40 -9.61 11.28 1.49
C GLU A 40 -8.53 12.07 0.72
N ALA A 41 -8.87 12.62 -0.45
CA ALA A 41 -7.92 13.37 -1.27
C ALA A 41 -7.56 14.73 -0.65
N ALA A 42 -8.55 15.41 -0.06
CA ALA A 42 -8.33 16.64 0.69
C ALA A 42 -7.52 16.42 1.98
N SER A 43 -7.65 15.24 2.61
CA SER A 43 -6.94 14.87 3.85
C SER A 43 -5.63 14.11 3.62
N ARG A 44 -5.28 13.77 2.36
CA ARG A 44 -4.12 12.95 1.98
C ARG A 44 -4.01 11.64 2.77
N THR A 45 -5.16 11.09 3.16
CA THR A 45 -5.26 9.95 4.05
C THR A 45 -6.22 8.93 3.45
N ALA A 46 -5.72 7.73 3.17
CA ALA A 46 -6.53 6.61 2.74
C ALA A 46 -6.85 5.73 3.95
N ARG A 47 -8.14 5.61 4.27
CA ARG A 47 -8.63 4.77 5.37
C ARG A 47 -9.03 3.39 4.85
N LEU A 48 -8.48 2.35 5.45
CA LEU A 48 -8.61 0.97 4.99
C LEU A 48 -9.22 0.09 6.08
N GLN A 49 -10.10 -0.83 5.68
CA GLN A 49 -10.82 -1.72 6.59
C GLN A 49 -10.02 -2.97 7.00
N TYR A 50 -8.70 -2.82 7.17
CA TYR A 50 -7.79 -3.89 7.57
C TYR A 50 -7.05 -3.50 8.85
N ARG A 51 -6.50 -4.48 9.58
CA ARG A 51 -5.70 -4.24 10.79
C ARG A 51 -4.34 -3.64 10.45
N GLY A 52 -3.72 -3.00 11.45
CA GLY A 52 -2.44 -2.30 11.26
C GLY A 52 -1.31 -3.18 10.69
N ILE A 53 -1.23 -4.44 11.10
CA ILE A 53 -0.23 -5.40 10.59
C ILE A 53 -0.36 -5.62 9.07
N ILE A 54 -1.58 -5.63 8.55
CA ILE A 54 -1.84 -5.80 7.12
C ILE A 54 -1.46 -4.53 6.38
N ILE A 55 -1.83 -3.36 6.89
CA ILE A 55 -1.47 -2.07 6.28
C ILE A 55 0.04 -1.87 6.24
N LEU A 56 0.75 -2.28 7.30
CA LEU A 56 2.21 -2.24 7.31
C LEU A 56 2.82 -3.18 6.25
N LYS A 57 2.28 -4.40 6.11
CA LYS A 57 2.76 -5.36 5.11
C LYS A 57 2.44 -4.91 3.67
N VAL A 58 1.28 -4.28 3.46
CA VAL A 58 0.93 -3.62 2.20
C VAL A 58 1.92 -2.50 1.88
N ALA A 59 2.23 -1.63 2.85
CA ALA A 59 3.21 -0.55 2.66
C ALA A 59 4.61 -1.10 2.31
N GLU A 60 5.02 -2.20 2.95
CA GLU A 60 6.26 -2.92 2.66
C GLU A 60 6.27 -3.48 1.23
N TYR A 61 5.16 -4.08 0.78
CA TYR A 61 5.03 -4.57 -0.59
C TYR A 61 5.02 -3.45 -1.63
N LEU A 62 4.32 -2.34 -1.37
CA LEU A 62 4.33 -1.18 -2.27
C LEU A 62 5.76 -0.59 -2.40
N ALA A 63 6.54 -0.63 -1.32
CA ALA A 63 7.96 -0.23 -1.36
C ALA A 63 8.75 -1.16 -2.28
N TYR A 64 8.61 -2.48 -2.09
CA TYR A 64 9.21 -3.51 -2.93
C TYR A 64 8.83 -3.34 -4.40
N LYS A 65 7.53 -3.20 -4.70
CA LYS A 65 7.00 -3.02 -6.06
C LYS A 65 7.59 -1.78 -6.75
N VAL A 66 7.68 -0.65 -6.05
CA VAL A 66 8.29 0.57 -6.60
C VAL A 66 9.82 0.45 -6.73
N GLN A 67 10.49 -0.20 -5.78
CA GLN A 67 11.95 -0.40 -5.83
C GLN A 67 12.37 -1.20 -7.05
N TYR A 68 11.60 -2.22 -7.43
CA TYR A 68 11.93 -3.12 -8.53
C TYR A 68 11.12 -2.88 -9.82
N ALA A 69 10.41 -1.75 -9.93
CA ALA A 69 9.55 -1.45 -11.08
C ALA A 69 10.30 -1.44 -12.43
N ASP A 70 11.57 -1.04 -12.43
CA ASP A 70 12.40 -0.93 -13.63
C ASP A 70 13.35 -2.15 -13.82
N TYR A 71 13.23 -3.19 -12.99
CA TYR A 71 14.09 -4.37 -13.06
C TYR A 71 13.41 -5.49 -13.83
N ALA A 72 14.20 -6.27 -14.58
CA ALA A 72 13.70 -7.54 -15.11
C ALA A 72 13.48 -8.52 -13.95
N ALA A 73 12.43 -9.34 -14.02
CA ALA A 73 12.11 -10.30 -12.97
C ALA A 73 13.27 -11.29 -12.68
N SER A 74 14.10 -11.60 -13.68
CA SER A 74 15.30 -12.44 -13.53
C SER A 74 16.39 -11.81 -12.65
N ASP A 75 16.38 -10.49 -12.50
CA ASP A 75 17.40 -9.74 -11.77
C ASP A 75 16.99 -9.49 -10.31
N ILE A 76 15.72 -9.72 -9.97
CA ILE A 76 15.20 -9.59 -8.62
C ILE A 76 15.52 -10.86 -7.83
N ARG A 77 16.51 -10.76 -6.94
CA ARG A 77 16.94 -11.89 -6.08
C ARG A 77 16.10 -12.03 -4.81
N GLU A 78 15.38 -10.98 -4.44
CA GLU A 78 14.56 -10.96 -3.24
C GLU A 78 13.18 -11.55 -3.55
N ASP A 79 12.79 -12.59 -2.82
CA ASP A 79 11.42 -13.10 -2.86
C ASP A 79 10.63 -12.51 -1.70
N PHE A 80 9.65 -11.64 -2.03
CA PHE A 80 8.80 -11.00 -1.04
C PHE A 80 7.98 -12.01 -0.23
N LEU A 81 7.68 -13.20 -0.78
CA LEU A 81 6.89 -14.22 -0.09
C LEU A 81 7.54 -14.68 1.22
N HIS A 82 8.88 -14.65 1.31
CA HIS A 82 9.61 -14.98 2.54
C HIS A 82 9.39 -13.97 3.67
N ARG A 83 8.82 -12.79 3.38
CA ARG A 83 8.50 -11.75 4.35
C ARG A 83 7.04 -11.81 4.80
N ILE A 84 6.24 -12.77 4.31
CA ILE A 84 4.82 -12.89 4.66
C ILE A 84 4.66 -13.97 5.74
N GLU A 85 4.16 -13.57 6.90
CA GLU A 85 3.88 -14.50 7.97
C GLU A 85 2.62 -15.33 7.67
N PRO A 86 2.63 -16.67 7.88
CA PRO A 86 1.49 -17.53 7.52
C PRO A 86 0.16 -17.13 8.17
N TYR A 87 0.21 -16.55 9.38
CA TYR A 87 -0.97 -16.15 10.13
C TYR A 87 -1.64 -14.87 9.61
N ILE A 88 -1.00 -14.11 8.70
CA ILE A 88 -1.61 -12.95 8.02
C ILE A 88 -1.93 -13.20 6.55
N ALA A 89 -1.49 -14.33 5.97
CA ALA A 89 -1.48 -14.54 4.53
C ALA A 89 -2.87 -14.38 3.87
N LEU A 90 -3.92 -14.92 4.49
CA LEU A 90 -5.28 -14.83 3.94
C LEU A 90 -5.84 -13.41 3.98
N GLU A 91 -5.63 -12.69 5.08
CA GLU A 91 -6.08 -11.31 5.24
C GLU A 91 -5.29 -10.37 4.32
N LEU A 92 -3.97 -10.60 4.18
CA LEU A 92 -3.10 -9.87 3.26
C LEU A 92 -3.50 -10.11 1.80
N HIS A 93 -3.84 -11.35 1.43
CA HIS A 93 -4.34 -11.66 0.09
C HIS A 93 -5.65 -10.91 -0.21
N SER A 94 -6.59 -10.87 0.75
CA SER A 94 -7.82 -10.08 0.60
C SER A 94 -7.53 -8.58 0.45
N ALA A 95 -6.53 -8.04 1.16
CA ALA A 95 -6.11 -6.65 1.01
C ALA A 95 -5.45 -6.38 -0.35
N ALA A 96 -4.60 -7.29 -0.84
CA ALA A 96 -3.96 -7.18 -2.14
C ALA A 96 -5.00 -7.15 -3.28
N ASP A 97 -5.99 -8.04 -3.23
CA ASP A 97 -7.11 -8.07 -4.19
C ASP A 97 -7.91 -6.74 -4.17
N TYR A 98 -8.24 -6.23 -2.99
CA TYR A 98 -8.96 -4.96 -2.86
C TYR A 98 -8.15 -3.76 -3.39
N LEU A 99 -6.84 -3.77 -3.14
CA LEU A 99 -5.94 -2.69 -3.53
C LEU A 99 -5.42 -2.82 -4.97
N ASP A 100 -5.74 -3.91 -5.67
CA ASP A 100 -5.31 -4.21 -7.04
C ASP A 100 -3.77 -4.20 -7.19
N ILE A 101 -3.07 -4.96 -6.33
CA ILE A 101 -1.60 -4.97 -6.24
C ILE A 101 -0.93 -6.33 -6.16
#